data_AF-A0A517PRG2-F1
#
_entry.id   AF-A0A517PRG2-F1
#
_cell.length_a   1.000
_cell.length_b   1.000
_cell.length_c   1.000
_cell.angle_alpha   90.00
_cell.angle_beta   90.00
_cell.angle_gamma   90.00
#
_symmetry.space_group_name_H-M   'P 1'
#
loop_
_entity.id
_entity.type
_entity.pdbx_description
1 polymer ?
#
loop_
_entity_poly.entity_id
_entity_poly.type
_entity_poly.pdbx_seq_one_letter_code
_entity_poly.pdbx_strand_id
1 'polypeptide(L)'
;MYLRDYGDTEVGGFGITSEEDLLLVQDLQLVEQTCSVAHVAFDDEAVANFFDDQVDAGLRPEQFGRIWIHTHPGDCPLPSQTDENTFNRVFGRSDWAVMFILARTGRTYARLKFNVGPTAEYEIPVKRDYSQTFAGSDPERWEDEYLSHVHPQQNSRLFQSAFDQTADFDWDEDWLFADYELKGEQI
;
A
#
# COMPACT_ATOMS: atom_id res chain seq x y z
N MET A 1 15.84 9.99 -0.27
CA MET A 1 14.41 9.72 0.02
C MET A 1 14.41 9.03 1.36
N TYR A 2 13.79 9.62 2.38
CA TYR A 2 14.12 9.30 3.77
C TYR A 2 13.89 7.83 4.12
N LEU A 3 12.64 7.33 4.03
CA LEU A 3 12.28 5.96 4.42
C LEU A 3 13.03 4.87 3.63
N ARG A 4 13.21 5.07 2.31
CA ARG A 4 13.99 4.15 1.47
C ARG A 4 15.45 4.01 1.93
N ASP A 5 16.05 5.12 2.33
CA ASP A 5 17.48 5.20 2.64
C ASP A 5 17.77 4.99 4.14
N TYR A 6 16.72 4.78 4.95
CA TYR A 6 16.84 4.62 6.40
C TYR A 6 17.46 3.28 6.80
N GLY A 7 17.12 2.21 6.09
CA GLY A 7 17.63 0.86 6.34
C GLY A 7 18.06 0.11 5.07
N ASP A 8 18.45 -1.15 5.24
CA ASP A 8 18.92 -2.01 4.15
C ASP A 8 17.81 -2.88 3.51
N THR A 9 16.60 -2.84 4.06
CA THR A 9 15.45 -3.62 3.57
C THR A 9 14.60 -2.83 2.59
N GLU A 10 13.67 -3.52 1.92
CA GLU A 10 12.51 -2.88 1.34
C GLU A 10 11.63 -2.27 2.43
N VAL A 11 10.78 -1.33 2.02
CA VAL A 11 9.78 -0.66 2.85
C VAL A 11 8.55 -0.51 1.97
N GLY A 12 7.37 -0.84 2.48
CA GLY A 12 6.09 -0.65 1.83
C GLY A 12 5.16 0.24 2.65
N GLY A 13 4.27 0.95 1.98
CA GLY A 13 3.23 1.75 2.63
C GLY A 13 2.08 2.06 1.70
N PHE A 14 1.04 2.64 2.27
CA PHE A 14 -0.18 3.05 1.59
C PHE A 14 -0.08 4.52 1.21
N GLY A 15 -0.32 4.81 -0.07
CA GLY A 15 -0.44 6.18 -0.56
C GLY A 15 -1.81 6.76 -0.20
N ILE A 16 -1.82 7.86 0.54
CA ILE A 16 -3.02 8.63 0.87
C ILE A 16 -3.17 9.74 -0.17
N THR A 17 -4.35 9.83 -0.78
CA THR A 17 -4.60 10.65 -1.96
C THR A 17 -5.59 11.78 -1.70
N SER A 18 -5.58 12.76 -2.60
CA SER A 18 -6.59 13.81 -2.64
C SER A 18 -7.99 13.22 -2.88
N GLU A 19 -9.02 13.82 -2.27
CA GLU A 19 -10.41 13.45 -2.56
C GLU A 19 -10.83 13.80 -3.99
N GLU A 20 -10.20 14.80 -4.60
CA GLU A 20 -10.51 15.30 -5.95
C GLU A 20 -9.73 14.56 -7.04
N ASP A 21 -8.59 13.96 -6.70
CA ASP A 21 -7.73 13.22 -7.62
C ASP A 21 -7.09 12.02 -6.89
N LEU A 22 -7.67 10.85 -7.11
CA LEU A 22 -7.25 9.59 -6.48
C LEU A 22 -5.91 9.06 -7.01
N LEU A 23 -5.29 9.70 -7.99
CA LEU A 23 -3.91 9.39 -8.42
C LEU A 23 -2.90 10.42 -7.91
N LEU A 24 -3.36 11.49 -7.24
CA LEU A 24 -2.50 12.45 -6.56
C LEU A 24 -2.25 12.00 -5.12
N VAL A 25 -1.16 11.29 -4.91
CA VAL A 25 -0.67 10.91 -3.58
C VAL A 25 -0.13 12.15 -2.86
N GLN A 26 -0.68 12.44 -1.67
CA GLN A 26 -0.33 13.57 -0.81
C GLN A 26 0.44 13.14 0.44
N ASP A 27 0.18 11.93 0.95
CA ASP A 27 0.90 11.37 2.09
C ASP A 27 1.19 9.88 1.88
N LEU A 28 2.10 9.33 2.68
CA LEU A 28 2.46 7.91 2.73
C LEU A 28 2.38 7.47 4.18
N GLN A 29 1.67 6.38 4.44
CA GLN A 29 1.63 5.77 5.77
C GLN A 29 2.17 4.34 5.73
N LEU A 30 3.09 4.04 6.63
CA LEU A 30 3.57 2.70 6.89
C LEU A 30 2.58 1.99 7.82
N VAL A 31 2.43 0.69 7.59
CA VAL A 31 1.78 -0.22 8.54
C VAL A 31 2.81 -1.25 8.98
N GLU A 32 2.51 -1.96 10.07
CA GLU A 32 3.40 -2.99 10.59
C GLU A 32 3.70 -4.02 9.49
N GLN A 33 4.99 -4.29 9.32
CA GLN A 33 5.48 -5.06 8.20
C GLN A 33 6.77 -5.78 8.52
N THR A 34 6.89 -6.98 7.97
CA THR A 34 8.13 -7.74 7.96
C THR A 34 8.83 -7.58 6.61
N CYS A 35 10.04 -7.05 6.63
CA CYS A 35 10.79 -6.70 5.42
C CYS A 35 12.09 -7.48 5.27
N SER A 36 12.45 -7.77 4.02
CA SER A 36 13.78 -8.25 3.64
C SER A 36 14.32 -7.36 2.52
N VAL A 37 15.47 -7.73 1.93
CA VAL A 37 16.05 -7.02 0.78
C VAL A 37 15.26 -7.20 -0.52
N ALA A 38 14.27 -8.08 -0.55
CA ALA A 38 13.51 -8.48 -1.76
C ALA A 38 12.06 -8.90 -1.44
N HIS A 39 11.53 -8.47 -0.30
CA HIS A 39 10.16 -8.77 0.11
C HIS A 39 9.65 -7.80 1.17
N VAL A 40 8.38 -7.41 1.05
CA VAL A 40 7.55 -6.80 2.10
C VAL A 40 6.32 -7.67 2.35
N ALA A 41 6.06 -8.01 3.61
CA ALA A 41 4.80 -8.59 4.07
C ALA A 41 4.17 -7.68 5.13
N PHE A 42 2.97 -7.18 4.83
CA PHE A 42 2.15 -6.47 5.81
C PHE A 42 1.53 -7.43 6.82
N ASP A 43 1.45 -6.99 8.07
CA ASP A 43 0.65 -7.61 9.10
C ASP A 43 -0.85 -7.31 8.84
N ASP A 44 -1.69 -8.34 8.85
CA ASP A 44 -3.09 -8.21 8.46
C ASP A 44 -3.91 -7.43 9.52
N GLU A 45 -3.56 -7.52 10.81
CA GLU A 45 -4.21 -6.76 11.89
C GLU A 45 -3.83 -5.28 11.80
N ALA A 46 -2.56 -4.97 11.50
CA ALA A 46 -2.12 -3.60 11.28
C ALA A 46 -2.77 -2.96 10.04
N VAL A 47 -3.00 -3.73 8.97
CA VAL A 47 -3.76 -3.25 7.80
C VAL A 47 -5.22 -2.97 8.18
N ALA A 48 -5.88 -3.85 8.94
CA ALA A 48 -7.25 -3.63 9.38
C ALA A 48 -7.36 -2.37 10.25
N ASN A 49 -6.49 -2.22 11.24
CA ASN A 49 -6.43 -1.04 12.11
C ASN A 49 -6.19 0.24 11.30
N PHE A 50 -5.30 0.20 10.28
CA PHE A 50 -5.11 1.32 9.37
C PHE A 50 -6.41 1.70 8.64
N PHE A 51 -7.17 0.73 8.14
CA PHE A 51 -8.44 1.03 7.46
C PHE A 51 -9.44 1.70 8.40
N ASP A 52 -9.59 1.19 9.63
CA ASP A 52 -10.47 1.76 10.64
C ASP A 52 -10.04 3.20 11.00
N ASP A 53 -8.76 3.42 11.27
CA ASP A 53 -8.20 4.74 11.61
C ASP A 53 -8.44 5.77 10.50
N GLN A 54 -8.30 5.39 9.23
CA GLN A 54 -8.52 6.29 8.10
C GLN A 54 -10.01 6.61 7.92
N VAL A 55 -10.90 5.64 8.15
CA VAL A 55 -12.35 5.85 8.10
C VAL A 55 -12.79 6.77 9.25
N ASP A 56 -12.26 6.58 10.46
CA ASP A 56 -12.50 7.46 11.60
C ASP A 56 -11.97 8.87 11.37
N ALA A 57 -10.87 9.00 10.61
CA ALA A 57 -10.36 10.28 10.12
C ALA A 57 -11.23 10.92 9.00
N GLY A 58 -12.28 10.24 8.55
CA GLY A 58 -13.24 10.72 7.55
C GLY A 58 -12.81 10.50 6.11
N LEU A 59 -11.76 9.72 5.86
CA LEU A 59 -11.29 9.40 4.51
C LEU A 59 -12.09 8.24 3.92
N ARG A 60 -12.24 8.25 2.59
CA ARG A 60 -12.88 7.16 1.86
C ARG A 60 -11.85 6.07 1.55
N PRO A 61 -12.22 4.78 1.52
CA PRO A 61 -11.30 3.68 1.18
C PRO A 61 -10.56 3.87 -0.15
N GLU A 62 -11.19 4.52 -1.13
CA GLU A 62 -10.57 4.85 -2.40
C GLU A 62 -9.39 5.83 -2.29
N GLN A 63 -9.32 6.60 -1.20
CA GLN A 63 -8.26 7.57 -0.97
C GLN A 63 -6.99 6.98 -0.37
N PHE A 64 -7.10 5.90 0.42
CA PHE A 64 -5.97 5.36 1.19
C PHE A 64 -5.70 3.87 0.92
N GLY A 65 -6.70 3.10 0.46
CA GLY A 65 -6.62 1.65 0.29
C GLY A 65 -6.30 1.18 -1.13
N ARG A 66 -5.92 2.08 -2.05
CA ARG A 66 -5.78 1.77 -3.49
C ARG A 66 -4.37 1.85 -4.03
N ILE A 67 -3.45 2.53 -3.35
CA ILE A 67 -2.10 2.76 -3.86
C ILE A 67 -1.08 2.14 -2.90
N TRP A 68 -0.38 1.13 -3.38
CA TRP A 68 0.77 0.55 -2.69
C TRP A 68 2.05 1.16 -3.21
N ILE A 69 2.85 1.72 -2.31
CA ILE A 69 4.18 2.27 -2.60
C ILE A 69 5.19 1.41 -1.87
N HIS A 70 6.13 0.80 -2.58
CA HIS A 70 7.27 0.12 -1.96
C HIS A 70 8.60 0.47 -2.61
N THR A 71 9.68 0.20 -1.90
CA THR A 71 11.03 0.58 -2.31
C THR A 71 11.88 -0.64 -2.61
N HIS A 72 12.71 -0.56 -3.65
CA HIS A 72 13.77 -1.55 -3.88
C HIS A 72 15.14 -0.97 -3.46
N PRO A 73 15.90 -1.66 -2.60
CA PRO A 73 17.26 -1.22 -2.25
C PRO A 73 18.25 -1.34 -3.42
N GLY A 74 17.88 -2.06 -4.49
CA GLY A 74 18.63 -2.13 -5.75
C GLY A 74 18.25 -1.07 -6.78
N ASP A 75 18.79 -1.21 -7.99
CA ASP A 75 18.58 -0.29 -9.13
C ASP A 75 17.41 -0.66 -10.06
N CYS A 76 16.78 -1.80 -9.82
CA CYS A 76 15.67 -2.29 -10.63
C CYS A 76 14.35 -1.85 -10.01
N PRO A 77 13.54 -1.02 -10.69
CA PRO A 77 12.21 -0.66 -10.21
C PRO A 77 11.12 -1.66 -10.67
N LEU A 78 11.46 -2.72 -11.40
CA LEU A 78 10.45 -3.66 -11.91
C LEU A 78 10.00 -4.62 -10.80
N PRO A 79 8.70 -4.98 -10.76
CA PRO A 79 8.17 -5.89 -9.77
C PRO A 79 8.80 -7.28 -9.90
N SER A 80 9.07 -7.90 -8.76
CA SER A 80 9.37 -9.30 -8.60
C SER A 80 8.08 -10.14 -8.53
N GLN A 81 8.20 -11.46 -8.64
CA GLN A 81 7.06 -12.37 -8.44
C GLN A 81 6.44 -12.22 -7.03
N THR A 82 7.27 -11.88 -6.05
CA THR A 82 6.82 -11.63 -4.68
C THR A 82 5.93 -10.40 -4.62
N ASP A 83 6.31 -9.32 -5.32
CA ASP A 83 5.52 -8.08 -5.38
C ASP A 83 4.18 -8.31 -6.07
N GLU A 84 4.17 -9.10 -7.15
CA GLU A 84 2.93 -9.53 -7.83
C GLU A 84 2.00 -10.29 -6.89
N ASN A 85 2.54 -11.22 -6.09
CA ASN A 85 1.75 -12.01 -5.15
C ASN A 85 1.19 -11.15 -4.02
N THR A 86 2.00 -10.26 -3.43
CA THR A 86 1.56 -9.32 -2.40
C THR A 86 0.48 -8.38 -2.94
N PHE A 87 0.70 -7.81 -4.13
CA PHE A 87 -0.26 -6.92 -4.76
C PHE A 87 -1.58 -7.61 -5.07
N ASN A 88 -1.54 -8.84 -5.60
CA ASN A 88 -2.75 -9.60 -5.86
C ASN A 88 -3.49 -10.01 -4.57
N ARG A 89 -2.75 -10.36 -3.52
CA ARG A 89 -3.34 -10.73 -2.22
C ARG A 89 -4.04 -9.54 -1.55
N VAL A 90 -3.37 -8.38 -1.48
CA VAL A 90 -3.86 -7.22 -0.72
C VAL A 90 -4.80 -6.35 -1.54
N PHE A 91 -4.53 -6.19 -2.85
CA PHE A 91 -5.26 -5.25 -3.70
C PHE A 91 -6.04 -5.92 -4.84
N GLY A 92 -5.92 -7.24 -5.02
CA GLY A 92 -6.47 -7.95 -6.18
C GLY A 92 -8.00 -7.93 -6.28
N ARG A 93 -8.71 -7.64 -5.18
CA ARG A 93 -10.18 -7.50 -5.15
C ARG A 93 -10.66 -6.05 -5.27
N SER A 94 -9.75 -5.06 -5.26
CA SER A 94 -10.12 -3.65 -5.41
C SER A 94 -10.60 -3.36 -6.84
N ASP A 95 -11.58 -2.48 -7.02
CA ASP A 95 -12.04 -2.05 -8.35
C ASP A 95 -10.91 -1.57 -9.25
N TRP A 96 -9.96 -0.86 -8.64
CA TRP A 96 -8.69 -0.48 -9.22
C TRP A 96 -7.62 -0.43 -8.14
N ALA A 97 -6.35 -0.58 -8.51
CA ALA A 97 -5.24 -0.39 -7.59
C ALA A 97 -3.97 -0.01 -8.34
N VAL A 98 -3.06 0.70 -7.66
CA VAL A 98 -1.75 1.09 -8.18
C VAL A 98 -0.65 0.42 -7.38
N MET A 99 0.27 -0.23 -8.08
CA MET A 99 1.57 -0.60 -7.53
C MET A 99 2.59 0.44 -7.98
N PHE A 100 3.29 1.04 -7.02
CA PHE A 100 4.36 1.99 -7.26
C PHE A 100 5.65 1.49 -6.61
N ILE A 101 6.74 1.48 -7.39
CA ILE A 101 8.05 1.02 -6.94
C ILE A 101 9.08 2.12 -7.10
N LEU A 102 9.91 2.28 -6.07
CA LEU A 102 10.97 3.27 -6.01
C LEU A 102 12.33 2.61 -5.78
N ALA A 103 13.17 2.59 -6.82
CA ALA A 103 14.52 2.05 -6.73
C ALA A 103 15.51 3.04 -6.08
N ARG A 104 16.66 2.54 -5.62
CA ARG A 104 17.72 3.32 -4.95
C ARG A 104 18.29 4.47 -5.79
N THR A 105 18.32 4.35 -7.11
CA THR A 105 18.75 5.42 -8.02
C THR A 105 17.65 6.42 -8.38
N GLY A 106 16.47 6.31 -7.77
CA GLY A 106 15.32 7.19 -8.04
C GLY A 106 14.55 6.82 -9.30
N ARG A 107 14.85 5.67 -9.90
CA ARG A 107 14.04 5.07 -10.97
C ARG A 107 12.73 4.59 -10.38
N THR A 108 11.65 4.74 -11.13
CA THR A 108 10.30 4.40 -10.68
C THR A 108 9.63 3.44 -11.64
N TYR A 109 8.68 2.68 -11.11
CA TYR A 109 7.70 1.92 -11.86
C TYR A 109 6.33 2.22 -11.26
N ALA A 110 5.31 2.32 -12.09
CA ALA A 110 3.94 2.47 -11.63
C ALA A 110 3.01 1.72 -12.56
N ARG A 111 2.18 0.83 -12.01
CA ARG A 111 1.18 0.09 -12.76
C ARG A 111 -0.19 0.26 -12.12
N LEU A 112 -1.14 0.68 -12.93
CA LEU A 112 -2.56 0.72 -12.62
C LEU A 112 -3.22 -0.57 -13.10
N LYS A 113 -3.93 -1.25 -12.20
CA LYS A 113 -4.76 -2.42 -12.48
C LYS A 113 -6.22 -2.06 -12.27
N PHE A 114 -7.08 -2.44 -13.20
CA PHE A 114 -8.53 -2.37 -13.09
C PHE A 114 -9.11 -3.78 -13.00
N ASN A 115 -10.03 -4.00 -12.07
CA ASN A 115 -10.76 -5.24 -11.92
C ASN A 115 -12.26 -5.11 -12.30
N VAL A 116 -12.75 -3.88 -12.55
CA VAL A 116 -14.11 -3.65 -13.03
C VAL A 116 -14.17 -3.78 -14.56
N GLY A 117 -15.00 -4.69 -15.06
CA GLY A 117 -15.13 -4.97 -16.48
C GLY A 117 -14.03 -5.94 -16.98
N PRO A 118 -13.55 -5.84 -18.24
CA PRO A 118 -12.40 -6.63 -18.64
C PRO A 118 -11.18 -6.17 -17.84
N THR A 119 -10.63 -7.06 -17.01
CA THR A 119 -9.43 -6.79 -16.22
C THR A 119 -8.31 -6.27 -17.14
N ALA A 120 -7.73 -5.13 -16.79
CA ALA A 120 -6.71 -4.47 -17.60
C ALA A 120 -5.61 -3.89 -16.71
N GLU A 121 -4.39 -3.87 -17.24
CA GLU A 121 -3.21 -3.36 -16.57
C GLU A 121 -2.44 -2.41 -17.48
N TYR A 122 -2.05 -1.24 -16.95
CA TYR A 122 -1.33 -0.21 -17.68
C TYR A 122 -0.17 0.32 -16.84
N GLU A 123 1.01 0.39 -17.43
CA GLU A 123 2.10 1.19 -16.88
C GLU A 123 1.74 2.67 -17.05
N ILE A 124 1.78 3.43 -15.95
CA ILE A 124 1.40 4.85 -15.94
C ILE A 124 2.63 5.73 -15.68
N PRO A 125 2.71 6.93 -16.30
CA PRO A 125 3.82 7.83 -16.06
C PRO A 125 3.76 8.41 -14.64
N VAL A 126 4.92 8.52 -14.01
CA VAL A 126 5.08 9.11 -12.67
C VAL A 126 5.57 10.55 -12.81
N LYS A 127 4.91 11.48 -12.13
CA LYS A 127 5.35 12.88 -12.04
C LYS A 127 5.23 13.38 -10.61
N ARG A 128 6.21 14.18 -10.19
CA ARG A 128 6.11 14.98 -8.95
C ARG A 128 5.33 16.25 -9.28
N ASP A 129 4.22 16.47 -8.60
CA ASP A 129 3.53 17.75 -8.66
C ASP A 129 4.12 18.72 -7.63
N TYR A 130 4.53 19.90 -8.08
CA TYR A 130 5.04 20.99 -7.25
C TYR A 130 4.02 22.13 -7.11
N SER A 131 2.79 21.95 -7.60
CA SER A 131 1.73 22.94 -7.51
C SER A 131 1.18 23.10 -6.09
N GLN A 132 1.25 22.03 -5.29
CA GLN A 132 0.75 21.98 -3.93
C GLN A 132 1.81 22.43 -2.92
N THR A 133 1.37 23.18 -1.92
CA THR A 133 2.21 23.49 -0.75
C THR A 133 2.25 22.30 0.20
N PHE A 134 3.41 21.97 0.74
CA PHE A 134 3.57 20.96 1.78
C PHE A 134 4.15 21.59 3.05
N ALA A 135 3.83 21.02 4.21
CA ALA A 135 4.19 21.58 5.53
C ALA A 135 5.71 21.57 5.82
N GLY A 136 6.51 20.96 4.95
CA GLY A 136 7.93 20.71 5.15
C GLY A 136 8.24 19.23 5.31
N SER A 137 9.52 18.89 5.43
CA SER A 137 9.96 17.54 5.79
C SER A 137 9.98 17.39 7.31
N ASP A 138 9.55 16.24 7.81
CA ASP A 138 9.55 15.91 9.24
C ASP A 138 10.31 14.59 9.48
N PRO A 139 11.65 14.64 9.55
CA PRO A 139 12.47 13.44 9.66
C PRO A 139 12.27 12.67 10.98
N GLU A 140 11.93 13.37 12.07
CA GLU A 140 11.73 12.74 13.38
C GLU A 140 10.47 11.87 13.36
N ARG A 141 9.36 12.41 12.83
CA ARG A 141 8.14 11.63 12.63
C ARG A 141 8.37 10.41 11.73
N TRP A 142 9.12 10.56 10.64
CA TRP A 142 9.40 9.46 9.72
C TRP A 142 10.31 8.39 10.33
N GLU A 143 11.26 8.78 11.19
CA GLU A 143 12.09 7.84 11.94
C GLU A 143 11.25 7.02 12.91
N ASP A 144 10.42 7.69 13.72
CA ASP A 144 9.55 7.03 14.69
C ASP A 144 8.57 6.07 14.00
N GLU A 145 7.99 6.49 12.88
CA GLU A 145 7.11 5.65 12.06
C GLU A 145 7.85 4.44 11.51
N TYR A 146 9.06 4.62 10.96
CA TYR A 146 9.87 3.52 10.44
C TYR A 146 10.20 2.51 11.54
N LEU A 147 10.71 2.96 12.68
CA LEU A 147 11.16 2.08 13.77
C LEU A 147 9.98 1.32 14.40
N SER A 148 8.79 1.90 14.39
CA SER A 148 7.59 1.29 14.95
C SER A 148 6.96 0.25 14.03
N HIS A 149 7.09 0.41 12.71
CA HIS A 149 6.36 -0.42 11.75
C HIS A 149 7.23 -1.35 10.91
N VAL A 150 8.51 -1.03 10.70
CA VAL A 150 9.40 -1.81 9.82
C VAL A 150 10.25 -2.77 10.64
N HIS A 151 9.97 -4.06 10.50
CA HIS A 151 10.69 -5.11 11.20
C HIS A 151 11.48 -5.97 10.20
N PRO A 152 12.82 -6.07 10.32
CA PRO A 152 13.58 -6.95 9.45
C PRO A 152 13.18 -8.39 9.70
N GLN A 153 12.95 -9.16 8.64
CA GLN A 153 12.71 -10.59 8.72
C GLN A 153 13.89 -11.24 9.43
N GLN A 154 13.66 -11.70 10.68
CA GLN A 154 14.67 -12.46 11.37
C GLN A 154 14.88 -13.76 10.59
N ASN A 155 16.12 -14.00 10.16
CA ASN A 155 16.53 -15.24 9.53
C ASN A 155 16.56 -16.36 10.60
N SER A 156 15.40 -16.72 11.15
CA SER A 156 15.29 -17.87 12.04
C SER A 156 15.37 -19.13 11.18
N ARG A 157 16.59 -19.67 11.03
CA ARG A 157 16.83 -21.02 10.50
C ARG A 157 16.28 -22.14 11.41
N LEU A 158 15.19 -21.91 12.13
CA LEU A 158 14.48 -22.87 12.98
C LEU A 158 12.99 -22.52 12.93
N PHE A 159 12.14 -23.51 12.68
CA PHE A 159 10.69 -23.43 12.35
C PHE A 159 10.33 -23.20 10.88
N GLN A 160 10.94 -23.99 10.01
CA GLN A 160 10.30 -24.39 8.77
C GLN A 160 9.34 -25.56 9.06
N SER A 161 8.14 -25.25 9.61
CA SER A 161 6.91 -26.06 9.55
C SER A 161 5.89 -25.52 10.56
N ALA A 162 4.86 -24.77 10.12
CA ALA A 162 3.51 -24.72 10.73
C ALA A 162 2.60 -23.54 10.30
N PHE A 163 3.03 -22.59 9.46
CA PHE A 163 2.22 -21.39 9.16
C PHE A 163 1.74 -21.29 7.70
N ASP A 164 1.29 -22.41 7.14
CA ASP A 164 0.64 -22.45 5.81
C ASP A 164 -0.88 -22.70 5.90
N GLN A 165 -1.49 -22.46 7.07
CA GLN A 165 -2.93 -22.68 7.30
C GLN A 165 -3.50 -21.75 8.38
N THR A 166 -3.86 -20.53 8.02
CA THR A 166 -4.87 -19.72 8.72
C THR A 166 -5.40 -18.71 7.70
N ALA A 167 -6.46 -19.07 6.98
CA ALA A 167 -7.85 -18.72 7.25
C ALA A 167 -8.25 -17.54 6.36
N ASP A 168 -9.09 -17.84 5.36
CA ASP A 168 -9.77 -16.88 4.50
C ASP A 168 -10.51 -15.85 5.37
N PHE A 169 -9.91 -14.69 5.62
CA PHE A 169 -10.60 -13.57 6.27
C PHE A 169 -11.39 -12.82 5.19
N ASP A 170 -12.71 -12.87 5.32
CA ASP A 170 -13.65 -12.35 4.33
C ASP A 170 -13.82 -10.83 4.54
N TRP A 171 -13.09 -10.05 3.77
CA TRP A 171 -13.08 -8.58 3.82
C TRP A 171 -14.41 -7.93 3.36
N ASP A 172 -15.39 -8.73 2.92
CA ASP A 172 -16.60 -8.22 2.26
C ASP A 172 -17.91 -8.38 3.08
N GLU A 173 -18.02 -9.30 4.05
CA GLU A 173 -19.36 -9.57 4.64
C GLU A 173 -19.82 -8.57 5.71
N ASP A 174 -18.94 -7.87 6.43
CA ASP A 174 -19.38 -7.05 7.57
C ASP A 174 -19.17 -5.52 7.45
N TRP A 175 -18.35 -5.00 6.52
CA TRP A 175 -17.92 -3.58 6.67
C TRP A 175 -17.92 -2.66 5.43
N LEU A 176 -18.09 -3.14 4.18
CA LEU A 176 -17.88 -2.25 3.02
C LEU A 176 -18.95 -2.25 1.90
N PHE A 177 -19.97 -3.12 1.96
CA PHE A 177 -21.01 -3.17 0.93
C PHE A 177 -22.44 -3.29 1.46
N ALA A 178 -22.75 -2.68 2.60
CA ALA A 178 -24.15 -2.42 2.96
C ALA A 178 -24.72 -1.35 2.01
N ASP A 179 -25.33 -1.83 0.93
CA ASP A 179 -26.22 -1.16 -0.02
C ASP A 179 -26.42 0.35 0.19
N TYR A 180 -25.84 1.15 -0.71
CA TYR A 180 -26.47 2.39 -1.12
C TYR A 180 -27.72 2.06 -1.96
N GLU A 181 -28.77 1.57 -1.31
CA GLU A 181 -30.12 1.62 -1.84
C GLU A 181 -30.49 3.09 -2.04
N LEU A 182 -30.33 3.57 -3.27
CA LEU A 182 -31.00 4.76 -3.77
C LEU A 182 -32.52 4.54 -3.66
N LYS A 183 -33.11 4.93 -2.53
CA LYS A 183 -34.55 5.20 -2.43
C LYS A 183 -34.87 6.47 -3.22
N GLY A 184 -34.95 6.32 -4.53
CA GLY A 184 -35.72 7.23 -5.39
C GLY A 184 -37.17 6.80 -5.36
N GLU A 185 -37.98 7.47 -4.54
CA GLU A 185 -39.43 7.29 -4.47
C GLU A 185 -40.09 7.47 -5.83
N GLN A 186 -41.02 6.57 -6.12
CA GLN A 186 -41.92 6.62 -7.26
C GLN A 186 -43.23 7.28 -6.81
N ILE A 187 -43.55 8.48 -7.30
CA ILE A 187 -44.90 8.91 -7.70
C ILE A 187 -44.79 9.82 -8.92
#